data_AF-A0A7W1EEV5-F1
#
_entry.id   AF-A0A7W1EEV5-F1
#
_cell.length_a   1.000
_cell.length_b   1.000
_cell.length_c   1.000
_cell.angle_alpha   90.00
_cell.angle_beta   90.00
_cell.angle_gamma   90.00
#
_symmetry.space_group_name_H-M   'P 1'
#
loop_
_entity.id
_entity.type
_entity.pdbx_description
1 polymer ?
#
loop_
_entity_poly.entity_id
_entity_poly.type
_entity_poly.pdbx_seq_one_letter_code
_entity_poly.pdbx_strand_id
1 'polypeptide(L)'
;MNNILEEIKDLKNDVTHRSALRIFNLLDNNRDKLLTRFEPDFFKNLHSGFESLAYGSPANSGSADFKNQYSKLIEMFLYRVNRM
;
A
#
# COMPACT_ATOMS: atom_id res chain seq x y z
N MET A 1 -5.72 9.12 15.01
CA MET A 1 -4.91 9.31 13.78
C MET A 1 -3.86 8.21 13.57
N ASN A 2 -3.48 7.43 14.61
CA ASN A 2 -2.66 6.21 14.47
C ASN A 2 -3.35 5.06 13.69
N ASN A 3 -4.63 5.20 13.36
CA ASN A 3 -5.41 4.08 12.82
C ASN A 3 -5.01 3.69 11.39
N ILE A 4 -4.73 4.64 10.50
CA ILE A 4 -4.49 4.34 9.08
C ILE A 4 -3.21 3.52 8.89
N LEU A 5 -2.16 3.85 9.64
CA LEU A 5 -0.89 3.13 9.53
C LEU A 5 -1.01 1.70 10.07
N GLU A 6 -1.71 1.52 11.20
CA GLU A 6 -2.00 0.19 11.75
C GLU A 6 -2.93 -0.61 10.82
N GLU A 7 -3.95 0.02 10.23
CA GLU A 7 -4.83 -0.64 9.26
C GLU A 7 -4.06 -1.14 8.03
N ILE A 8 -3.07 -0.39 7.52
CA ILE A 8 -2.22 -0.87 6.43
C ILE A 8 -1.28 -2.00 6.90
N LYS A 9 -0.75 -1.94 8.13
CA LYS A 9 0.09 -3.00 8.72
C LYS A 9 -0.67 -4.32 8.86
N ASP A 10 -1.94 -4.28 9.24
CA ASP A 10 -2.78 -5.47 9.43
C ASP A 10 -3.03 -6.22 8.12
N LEU A 11 -2.94 -5.54 6.98
CA LEU A 11 -3.11 -6.12 5.65
C LEU A 11 -1.83 -6.75 5.09
N LYS A 12 -0.71 -6.73 5.83
CA LYS A 12 0.61 -7.23 5.34
C LYS A 12 0.57 -8.69 4.87
N ASN A 13 -0.21 -9.53 5.54
CA ASN A 13 -0.31 -10.96 5.27
C ASN A 13 -1.49 -11.33 4.36
N ASP A 14 -2.39 -10.36 4.09
CA ASP A 14 -3.58 -10.55 3.29
C ASP A 14 -3.28 -10.16 1.84
N VAL A 15 -2.48 -10.97 1.16
CA VAL A 15 -1.97 -10.67 -0.19
C VAL A 15 -3.04 -10.99 -1.25
N THR A 16 -4.04 -10.11 -1.34
CA THR A 16 -5.16 -10.25 -2.28
C THR A 16 -5.43 -8.95 -3.04
N HIS A 17 -6.15 -9.04 -4.16
CA HIS A 17 -6.63 -7.88 -4.90
C HIS A 17 -7.48 -6.95 -4.01
N ARG A 18 -8.33 -7.53 -3.15
CA ARG A 18 -9.18 -6.76 -2.23
C ARG A 18 -8.34 -5.90 -1.29
N SER A 19 -7.26 -6.46 -0.77
CA SER A 19 -6.38 -5.80 0.19
C SER A 19 -5.55 -4.73 -0.50
N ALA A 20 -5.09 -4.97 -1.73
CA ALA A 20 -4.46 -3.94 -2.57
C ALA A 20 -5.40 -2.75 -2.80
N LEU A 21 -6.65 -2.99 -3.18
CA LEU A 21 -7.67 -1.95 -3.35
C LEU A 21 -7.96 -1.21 -2.04
N ARG A 22 -8.04 -1.92 -0.91
CA ARG A 22 -8.23 -1.30 0.40
C ARG A 22 -7.06 -0.38 0.75
N ILE A 23 -5.83 -0.81 0.55
CA ILE A 23 -4.64 0.01 0.81
C ILE A 23 -4.62 1.23 -0.11
N PHE A 24 -4.88 1.06 -1.41
CA PHE A 24 -4.99 2.17 -2.34
C PHE A 24 -5.99 3.22 -1.85
N ASN A 25 -7.20 2.80 -1.47
CA ASN A 25 -8.22 3.70 -0.93
C ASN A 25 -7.80 4.37 0.38
N LEU A 26 -7.08 3.67 1.27
CA LEU A 26 -6.55 4.27 2.50
C LEU A 26 -5.52 5.36 2.19
N LEU A 27 -4.66 5.14 1.20
CA LEU A 27 -3.67 6.12 0.75
C LEU A 27 -4.36 7.33 0.09
N ASP A 28 -5.29 7.08 -0.83
CA ASP A 28 -5.95 8.12 -1.62
C ASP A 28 -6.82 9.05 -0.76
N ASN A 29 -7.68 8.46 0.09
CA ASN A 29 -8.57 9.22 0.97
C ASN A 29 -7.85 9.98 2.09
N ASN A 30 -6.58 9.65 2.37
CA ASN A 30 -5.80 10.28 3.43
C ASN A 30 -4.53 10.97 2.92
N ARG A 31 -4.48 11.26 1.61
CA ARG A 31 -3.32 11.85 0.94
C ARG A 31 -2.75 13.04 1.69
N ASP A 32 -3.55 14.06 1.99
CA ASP A 32 -3.06 15.29 2.63
C ASP A 32 -2.41 15.01 3.99
N LYS A 33 -3.02 14.15 4.81
CA LYS A 33 -2.49 13.76 6.12
C LYS A 33 -1.20 12.97 5.98
N LEU A 34 -1.14 12.03 5.05
CA LEU A 34 0.03 11.20 4.82
C LEU A 34 1.20 12.00 4.23
N LEU A 35 0.93 13.02 3.41
CA LEU A 35 1.95 13.93 2.87
C LEU A 35 2.56 14.86 3.92
N THR A 36 1.92 15.08 5.09
CA THR A 36 2.58 15.75 6.22
C THR A 36 3.64 14.88 6.92
N ARG A 37 3.65 13.58 6.63
CA ARG A 37 4.45 12.55 7.32
C ARG A 37 5.45 11.87 6.40
N PHE A 38 5.10 11.73 5.13
CA PHE A 38 5.91 11.09 4.12
C PHE A 38 6.46 12.10 3.13
N GLU A 39 7.65 11.82 2.61
CA GLU A 39 8.15 12.53 1.45
C GLU A 39 7.20 12.32 0.24
N PRO A 40 6.93 13.37 -0.55
CA PRO A 40 6.01 13.28 -1.68
C PRO A 40 6.35 12.15 -2.66
N ASP A 41 7.64 11.95 -2.95
CA ASP A 41 8.09 10.89 -3.87
C ASP A 41 7.86 9.49 -3.32
N PHE A 42 8.09 9.30 -2.02
CA PHE A 42 7.79 8.04 -1.35
C PHE A 42 6.29 7.74 -1.41
N PHE A 43 5.45 8.72 -1.04
CA PHE A 43 4.00 8.56 -1.10
C PHE A 43 3.52 8.25 -2.51
N LYS A 44 4.02 8.98 -3.52
CA LYS A 44 3.67 8.77 -4.93
C LYS A 44 4.00 7.35 -5.37
N ASN A 45 5.19 6.85 -5.08
CA ASN A 45 5.61 5.49 -5.44
C ASN A 45 4.71 4.42 -4.80
N LEU A 46 4.34 4.62 -3.53
CA LEU A 46 3.47 3.71 -2.79
C LEU A 46 2.04 3.71 -3.36
N HIS A 47 1.49 4.91 -3.57
CA HIS A 47 0.15 5.12 -4.13
C HIS A 47 0.03 4.53 -5.53
N SER A 48 0.95 4.84 -6.46
CA SER A 48 0.93 4.28 -7.82
C SER A 48 1.17 2.76 -7.86
N GLY A 49 1.96 2.24 -6.92
CA GLY A 49 2.19 0.80 -6.80
C GLY A 49 0.93 0.05 -6.43
N PHE A 50 0.22 0.51 -5.39
CA PHE A 50 -1.05 -0.10 -5.00
C PHE A 50 -2.18 0.18 -5.99
N GLU A 51 -2.19 1.33 -6.66
CA GLU A 51 -3.09 1.62 -7.78
C GLU A 51 -2.95 0.56 -8.89
N SER A 52 -1.71 0.26 -9.28
CA SER A 52 -1.42 -0.74 -10.32
C SER A 52 -1.89 -2.14 -9.91
N LEU A 53 -1.77 -2.50 -8.63
CA LEU A 53 -2.26 -3.79 -8.11
C LEU A 53 -3.79 -3.83 -7.95
N ALA A 54 -4.41 -2.69 -7.62
CA ALA A 54 -5.85 -2.57 -7.36
C ALA A 54 -6.69 -2.46 -8.64
N TYR A 55 -6.12 -1.92 -9.71
CA TYR A 55 -6.77 -1.79 -11.02
C TYR A 55 -6.15 -2.70 -12.09
N GLY A 56 -5.14 -3.48 -11.71
CA GLY A 56 -4.66 -4.60 -12.53
C GLY A 56 -5.73 -5.68 -12.66
N SER A 57 -5.54 -6.61 -13.61
CA SER A 57 -6.48 -7.72 -13.80
C SER A 57 -6.60 -8.56 -12.51
N PRO A 58 -7.81 -8.75 -11.95
CA PRO A 58 -8.01 -9.59 -10.77
C PRO A 58 -7.55 -11.04 -10.99
N ALA A 59 -7.58 -11.54 -12.23
CA ALA A 59 -7.06 -12.87 -12.57
C ALA A 59 -5.56 -13.01 -12.25
N ASN A 60 -4.82 -11.90 -12.23
CA ASN A 60 -3.39 -11.89 -11.95
C ASN A 60 -3.07 -11.87 -10.46
N SER A 61 -4.06 -11.68 -9.56
CA SER A 61 -3.78 -11.56 -8.12
C SER A 61 -3.27 -12.86 -7.49
N GLY A 62 -3.46 -14.00 -8.16
CA GLY A 62 -2.87 -15.28 -7.74
C GLY A 62 -1.40 -15.47 -8.16
N SER A 63 -0.90 -14.64 -9.09
CA SER A 63 0.44 -14.79 -9.67
C SER A 63 1.55 -14.50 -8.67
N ALA A 64 2.73 -15.08 -8.91
CA ALA A 64 3.94 -14.78 -8.15
C ALA A 64 4.31 -13.29 -8.25
N ASP A 65 4.16 -12.69 -9.43
CA ASP A 65 4.49 -11.29 -9.69
C ASP A 65 3.63 -10.35 -8.84
N PHE A 66 2.31 -10.59 -8.78
CA PHE A 66 1.42 -9.81 -7.91
C PHE A 66 1.86 -9.89 -6.45
N LYS A 67 2.12 -11.11 -5.95
CA LYS A 67 2.53 -11.33 -4.56
C LYS A 67 3.85 -10.64 -4.24
N ASN A 68 4.83 -10.74 -5.14
CA ASN A 68 6.13 -10.11 -4.99
C ASN A 68 6.03 -8.58 -4.96
N GLN A 69 5.23 -7.99 -5.86
CA GLN A 69 5.01 -6.55 -5.90
C GLN A 69 4.28 -6.06 -4.65
N TYR A 70 3.22 -6.76 -4.23
CA TYR A 70 2.47 -6.44 -3.01
C TYR A 70 3.38 -6.45 -1.79
N SER A 71 4.14 -7.54 -1.58
CA SER A 71 5.07 -7.67 -0.46
C SER A 71 6.12 -6.58 -0.46
N LYS A 72 6.71 -6.27 -1.63
CA LYS A 72 7.70 -5.19 -1.75
C LYS A 72 7.14 -3.83 -1.35
N LEU A 73 5.92 -3.50 -1.78
CA LEU A 73 5.27 -2.23 -1.43
C LEU A 73 4.94 -2.16 0.07
N ILE A 74 4.48 -3.27 0.66
CA ILE A 74 4.26 -3.38 2.11
C ILE A 74 5.57 -3.22 2.88
N GLU A 75 6.65 -3.90 2.47
CA GLU A 75 7.96 -3.80 3.12
C GLU A 75 8.50 -2.37 3.08
N MET A 76 8.38 -1.69 1.93
CA MET A 76 8.72 -0.27 1.79
C MET A 76 7.93 0.61 2.76
N PHE A 77 6.61 0.37 2.86
CA PHE A 77 5.74 1.06 3.81
C PHE A 77 6.20 0.86 5.26
N LEU A 78 6.37 -0.39 5.68
CA LEU A 78 6.79 -0.75 7.03
C LEU A 78 8.16 -0.16 7.39
N TYR A 79 9.10 -0.21 6.45
CA TYR A 79 10.43 0.38 6.63
C TYR A 79 10.36 1.88 6.90
N ARG A 80 9.55 2.63 6.14
CA ARG A 80 9.40 4.07 6.36
C ARG A 80 8.71 4.36 7.70
N VAL A 81 7.62 3.66 8.00
CA VAL A 81 6.86 3.86 9.24
C VAL A 81 7.70 3.56 10.49
N ASN A 82 8.55 2.53 10.46
CA ASN A 82 9.42 2.19 11.59
C ASN A 82 10.57 3.18 11.83
N ARG A 83 10.80 4.11 10.90
CA ARG A 83 11.84 5.16 10.98
C ARG A 83 11.29 6.55 11.28
N MET A 84 9.96 6.67 11.41
CA MET A 84 9.27 7.88 11.86
C MET A 84 9.28 7.96 13.39
#